data_AF-A0A5S9M721-F1
#
_entry.id   AF-A0A5S9M721-F1
#
_cell.length_a   1.000
_cell.length_b   1.000
_cell.length_c   1.000
_cell.angle_alpha   90.00
_cell.angle_beta   90.00
_cell.angle_gamma   90.00
#
_symmetry.space_group_name_H-M   'P 1'
#
loop_
_entity.id
_entity.type
_entity.pdbx_description
1 polymer ?
#
loop_
_entity_poly.entity_id
_entity_poly.type
_entity_poly.pdbx_seq_one_letter_code
_entity_poly.pdbx_strand_id
1 'polypeptide(L)'
;MLFRGKRMPIAGRVTMDMTMISLGEMKAKQGEEVVIYGRQKGGEISVDEIAEMLNTINYEVIATLSRRVPRFYRRGGKIIKISTPVMYV
;
A
#
# COMPACT_ATOMS: atom_id res chain seq x y z
N MET A 1 5.70 -5.32 -1.56
CA MET A 1 4.22 -5.25 -1.73
C MET A 1 3.64 -6.66 -1.77
N LEU A 2 2.35 -6.84 -1.51
CA LEU A 2 1.67 -8.14 -1.64
C LEU A 2 0.80 -8.18 -2.90
N PHE A 3 0.98 -9.24 -3.69
CA PHE A 3 0.08 -9.58 -4.79
C PHE A 3 -0.41 -11.02 -4.63
N ARG A 4 -1.73 -11.21 -4.58
CA ARG A 4 -2.40 -12.50 -4.27
C ARG A 4 -1.83 -13.19 -3.00
N GLY A 5 -1.41 -12.39 -2.02
CA GLY A 5 -0.83 -12.84 -0.74
C GLY A 5 0.64 -13.26 -0.78
N LYS A 6 1.33 -13.06 -1.91
CA LYS A 6 2.78 -13.29 -2.02
C LYS A 6 3.52 -11.95 -2.04
N ARG A 7 4.69 -11.90 -1.40
CA ARG A 7 5.56 -10.71 -1.40
C ARG A 7 6.25 -10.54 -2.75
N MET A 8 5.97 -9.42 -3.41
CA MET A 8 6.57 -9.02 -4.68
C MET A 8 7.60 -7.91 -4.44
N PRO A 9 8.83 -8.05 -4.95
CA PRO A 9 9.85 -7.02 -4.84
C PRO A 9 9.54 -5.85 -5.77
N ILE A 10 9.92 -4.64 -5.34
CA ILE A 10 9.93 -3.47 -6.20
C ILE A 10 11.00 -3.67 -7.27
N ALA A 11 10.64 -3.44 -8.54
CA ALA A 11 11.53 -3.57 -9.68
C ALA A 11 11.95 -2.17 -10.17
N GLY A 12 13.22 -1.83 -10.00
CA GLY A 12 13.75 -0.51 -10.35
C GLY A 12 13.55 0.53 -9.25
N ARG A 13 13.51 1.81 -9.64
CA ARG A 13 13.36 2.94 -8.71
C ARG A 13 11.89 3.32 -8.55
N VAL A 14 11.53 3.75 -7.34
CA VAL A 14 10.23 4.38 -7.05
C VAL A 14 10.20 5.75 -7.72
N THR A 15 9.12 6.07 -8.45
CA THR A 15 8.90 7.40 -9.03
C THR A 15 7.94 8.22 -8.17
N MET A 16 7.60 9.44 -8.59
CA MET A 16 6.75 10.33 -7.80
C MET A 16 5.35 9.76 -7.56
N ASP A 17 4.76 9.12 -8.58
CA ASP A 17 3.36 8.68 -8.56
C ASP A 17 3.16 7.19 -8.88
N MET A 18 4.21 6.51 -9.31
CA MET A 18 4.14 5.10 -9.71
C MET A 18 5.33 4.30 -9.20
N THR A 19 5.13 3.00 -9.07
CA THR A 19 6.21 2.05 -8.84
C THR A 19 5.86 0.73 -9.50
N MET A 20 6.87 -0.02 -9.88
CA MET A 20 6.72 -1.31 -10.55
C MET A 20 7.10 -2.41 -9.57
N ILE A 21 6.38 -3.52 -9.62
CA ILE A 21 6.73 -4.74 -8.88
C ILE A 21 7.01 -5.86 -9.87
N SER A 22 7.99 -6.69 -9.59
CA SER A 22 8.24 -7.89 -10.38
C SER A 22 7.24 -8.97 -9.99
N LEU A 23 6.50 -9.49 -10.97
CA LEU A 23 5.60 -10.63 -10.78
C LEU A 23 6.26 -11.98 -11.12
N GLY A 24 7.53 -11.96 -11.55
CA GLY A 24 8.18 -13.14 -12.11
C GLY A 24 7.36 -13.71 -13.26
N GLU A 25 7.01 -15.00 -13.17
CA GLU A 25 6.20 -15.71 -14.16
C GLU A 25 4.69 -15.56 -13.97
N MET A 26 4.24 -14.89 -12.91
CA MET A 26 2.81 -14.73 -12.65
C MET A 26 2.17 -13.75 -13.60
N LYS A 27 0.99 -14.11 -14.11
CA LYS A 27 0.13 -13.21 -14.89
C LYS A 27 -0.78 -12.41 -13.95
N ALA A 28 -0.94 -11.13 -14.26
CA ALA A 28 -1.91 -10.25 -13.62
C ALA A 28 -2.85 -9.64 -14.67
N LYS A 29 -4.05 -9.30 -14.23
CA LYS A 29 -4.99 -8.47 -14.98
C LYS A 29 -5.01 -7.06 -14.41
N GLN A 30 -5.32 -6.09 -15.26
CA GLN A 30 -5.54 -4.71 -14.83
C GLN A 30 -6.66 -4.66 -13.78
N GLY A 31 -6.47 -3.83 -12.75
CA GLY A 31 -7.43 -3.66 -11.66
C GLY A 31 -7.30 -4.68 -10.53
N GLU A 32 -6.38 -5.64 -10.62
CA GLU A 32 -6.11 -6.53 -9.48
C GLU A 32 -5.46 -5.79 -8.31
N GLU A 33 -5.88 -6.16 -7.10
CA GLU A 33 -5.45 -5.51 -5.86
C GLU A 33 -4.00 -5.87 -5.49
N VAL A 34 -3.26 -4.84 -5.10
CA VAL A 34 -1.95 -4.95 -4.45
C VAL A 34 -2.02 -4.29 -3.08
N VAL A 35 -1.48 -4.95 -2.06
CA VAL A 35 -1.43 -4.41 -0.69
C VAL A 35 -0.02 -3.90 -0.39
N ILE A 36 0.10 -2.63 -0.03
CA ILE A 36 1.37 -1.99 0.33
C ILE A 36 1.65 -2.20 1.82
N TYR A 37 0.68 -1.87 2.67
CA TYR A 37 0.68 -2.12 4.12
C TYR A 37 -0.57 -2.91 4.51
N GLY A 38 -0.41 -3.92 5.36
CA GLY A 38 -1.49 -4.75 5.86
C GLY A 38 -1.42 -6.20 5.37
N ARG A 39 -2.58 -6.86 5.36
CA ARG A 39 -2.73 -8.29 5.08
C ARG A 39 -3.41 -8.54 3.75
N GLN A 40 -2.93 -9.55 3.04
CA GLN A 40 -3.60 -10.09 1.85
C GLN A 40 -3.50 -11.61 1.87
N LYS A 41 -4.63 -12.31 1.97
CA LYS A 41 -4.68 -13.77 2.15
C LYS A 41 -3.76 -14.19 3.31
N GLY A 42 -2.74 -15.02 3.06
CA GLY A 42 -1.76 -15.46 4.05
C GLY A 42 -0.51 -14.58 4.19
N GLY A 43 -0.39 -13.51 3.41
CA GLY A 43 0.73 -12.57 3.48
C GLY A 43 0.40 -11.34 4.32
N GLU A 44 1.40 -10.82 5.03
CA GLU A 44 1.33 -9.57 5.79
C GLU A 44 2.58 -8.73 5.55
N ILE A 45 2.42 -7.42 5.47
CA ILE A 45 3.48 -6.41 5.56
C ILE A 45 3.03 -5.41 6.61
N SER A 46 3.62 -5.47 7.81
CA SER A 46 3.26 -4.55 8.89
C SER A 46 3.88 -3.17 8.66
N VAL A 47 3.35 -2.17 9.35
CA VAL A 47 3.93 -0.82 9.33
C VAL A 47 5.28 -0.83 10.06
N ASP A 48 5.41 -1.63 11.12
CA ASP A 48 6.65 -1.77 11.89
C ASP A 48 7.78 -2.36 11.02
N GLU A 49 7.50 -3.35 10.18
CA GLU A 49 8.47 -3.90 9.22
C GLU A 49 9.00 -2.82 8.27
N ILE A 50 8.12 -1.94 7.79
CA ILE A 50 8.50 -0.84 6.90
C ILE A 50 9.32 0.21 7.66
N ALA A 51 8.98 0.48 8.92
CA ALA A 51 9.75 1.38 9.76
C ALA A 51 11.17 0.86 9.98
N GLU A 52 11.34 -0.44 10.25
CA GLU A 52 12.64 -1.10 10.35
C GLU A 52 13.44 -0.99 9.05
N MET A 53 12.82 -1.26 7.89
CA MET A 53 13.48 -1.11 6.58
C MET A 53 13.95 0.33 6.29
N LEU A 54 13.22 1.32 6.78
CA LEU A 54 13.52 2.74 6.61
C LEU A 54 14.40 3.31 7.74
N ASN A 55 14.78 2.48 8.72
CA ASN A 55 15.48 2.89 9.94
C ASN A 55 14.78 4.05 10.68
N THR A 56 13.47 3.92 10.86
CA THR A 56 12.61 4.86 11.59
C THR A 56 11.59 4.13 12.47
N ILE A 57 10.60 4.85 13.02
CA ILE A 57 9.49 4.37 13.81
C ILE A 57 8.18 4.35 13.01
N ASN A 58 7.27 3.48 13.42
CA ASN A 58 5.95 3.31 12.79
C ASN A 58 5.11 4.61 12.70
N TYR A 59 5.23 5.51 13.68
CA TYR A 59 4.57 6.82 13.66
C TYR A 59 4.96 7.65 12.44
N GLU A 60 6.23 7.67 12.06
CA GLU A 60 6.70 8.44 10.90
C GLU A 60 6.16 7.86 9.58
N VAL A 61 6.15 6.52 9.46
CA VAL A 61 5.61 5.83 8.28
C VAL A 61 4.14 6.18 8.04
N ILE A 62 3.32 6.22 9.09
CA ILE A 62 1.90 6.58 8.95
C ILE A 62 1.73 8.09 8.73
N ALA A 63 2.49 8.93 9.42
CA ALA A 63 2.39 10.38 9.31
C ALA A 63 2.79 10.89 7.91
N THR A 64 3.71 10.21 7.23
CA THR A 64 4.18 10.57 5.88
C THR A 64 3.21 10.22 4.76
N LEU A 65 2.13 9.47 5.04
CA LEU A 65 1.09 9.19 4.06
C LEU A 65 0.39 10.49 3.64
N SER A 66 0.77 10.96 2.44
CA SER A 66 0.30 12.22 1.88
C SER A 66 -1.21 12.33 1.86
N ARG A 67 -1.70 13.57 1.94
CA ARG A 67 -3.12 13.87 1.82
C ARG A 67 -3.71 13.29 0.52
N ARG A 68 -2.96 13.24 -0.58
CA ARG A 68 -3.40 12.69 -1.89
C ARG A 68 -4.00 11.29 -1.85
N VAL A 69 -3.63 10.46 -0.86
CA VAL A 69 -4.19 9.12 -0.72
C VAL A 69 -5.59 9.20 -0.09
N PRO A 70 -6.65 8.75 -0.77
CA PRO A 70 -8.00 8.74 -0.20
C PRO A 70 -8.07 7.81 1.02
N ARG A 71 -8.71 8.26 2.10
CA ARG A 71 -8.97 7.42 3.29
C ARG A 71 -10.41 6.91 3.28
N PHE A 72 -10.56 5.60 3.45
CA PHE A 72 -11.85 4.94 3.63
C PHE A 72 -11.98 4.49 5.09
N TYR A 73 -12.92 5.08 5.83
CA TYR A 73 -13.17 4.73 7.22
C TYR A 73 -14.17 3.59 7.30
N ARG A 74 -13.84 2.52 8.03
CA ARG A 74 -14.68 1.35 8.20
C ARG A 74 -15.12 1.18 9.65
N ARG A 75 -16.40 0.85 9.87
CA ARG A 75 -16.97 0.51 11.19
C ARG A 75 -18.00 -0.60 11.00
N GLY A 76 -17.86 -1.68 11.76
CA GLY A 76 -18.73 -2.86 11.61
C GLY A 76 -18.65 -3.49 10.21
N GLY A 77 -17.46 -3.54 9.62
CA GLY A 77 -17.22 -4.10 8.27
C GLY A 77 -17.63 -3.20 7.10
N LYS A 78 -18.49 -2.20 7.33
CA LYS A 78 -18.99 -1.27 6.29
C LYS A 78 -18.14 -0.01 6.22
N ILE A 79 -18.01 0.55 5.02
CA ILE A 79 -17.42 1.89 4.81
C ILE A 79 -18.44 2.93 5.28
N ILE A 80 -18.04 3.77 6.23
CA ILE A 80 -18.92 4.80 6.84
C ILE A 80 -18.60 6.21 6.35
N LYS A 81 -17.37 6.44 5.84
CA LYS A 81 -16.93 7.74 5.37
C LYS A 81 -15.79 7.56 4.38
N ILE A 82 -15.78 8.37 3.33
CA ILE A 82 -14.66 8.51 2.39
C ILE A 82 -14.13 9.93 2.56
N SER A 83 -12.83 10.05 2.79
CA SER A 83 -12.12 11.32 2.88
C SER A 83 -11.10 11.37 1.76
N THR A 84 -11.53 11.94 0.63
CA THR A 84 -10.65 12.28 -0.48
C THR A 84 -10.39 13.78 -0.39
N PRO A 85 -9.15 14.24 -0.16
CA PRO A 85 -8.87 15.64 -0.41
C PRO A 85 -8.97 15.84 -1.92
N VAL A 86 -9.95 16.64 -2.31
CA VAL A 86 -10.06 17.13 -3.69
C VAL A 86 -8.77 17.89 -3.97
N MET A 87 -7.88 17.29 -4.76
CA MET A 87 -6.73 18.01 -5.28
C MET A 87 -7.28 18.85 -6.43
N TYR A 88 -7.44 20.15 -6.21
CA TYR A 88 -7.66 21.11 -7.29
C TYR A 88 -6.46 21.04 -8.24
N VAL A 89 -6.68 20.49 -9.43
CA VAL A 89 -5.96 20.82 -10.66
C VAL A 89 -6.98 20.82 -11.78
#